data_AF-A0A953SWM0-F1
#
_entry.id   AF-A0A953SWM0-F1
#
_cell.length_a   1.000
_cell.length_b   1.000
_cell.length_c   1.000
_cell.angle_alpha   90.00
_cell.angle_beta   90.00
_cell.angle_gamma   90.00
#
_symmetry.space_group_name_H-M   'P 1'
#
loop_
_entity.id
_entity.type
_entity.pdbx_description
1 polymer ?
#
loop_
_entity_poly.entity_id
_entity_poly.type
_entity_poly.pdbx_seq_one_letter_code
_entity_poly.pdbx_strand_id
1 'polypeptide(L)'
;MNLFTYQEPYEGNSCVGLFTYHKNGLSEQREWIMVPLIQPMVQGQTYYCSFRANAAFGGNAEYPQIWLANSNVGMLFTTNDRHWYYGDPYPAPLNTAQVFYPQVLTDTVGWTLVSGSFVADSAYTYLMIGNFFSNGLTDTVHFADPSSVFPWYPRGYTLIDAVCVSASPNGCDMSQAVEEQNADLVVVYPNPARDALRVRKGNGLEARALDALGRLVWMGTIQGDDWVLPVANWARGSYVLQLEGATEMKNFKFVLID
;
A
#
# COMPACT_ATOMS: atom_id res chain seq x y z
N MET A 1 11.85 10.64 -19.16
CA MET A 1 11.08 11.86 -18.80
C MET A 1 9.68 11.89 -19.43
N ASN A 2 8.65 12.30 -18.68
CA ASN A 2 7.29 12.50 -19.20
C ASN A 2 6.55 13.68 -18.51
N LEU A 3 5.25 13.83 -18.81
CA LEU A 3 4.37 14.87 -18.26
C LEU A 3 4.29 14.90 -16.73
N PHE A 4 4.44 13.75 -16.07
CA PHE A 4 4.21 13.60 -14.63
C PHE A 4 5.50 13.49 -13.82
N THR A 5 6.62 13.08 -14.43
CA THR A 5 7.90 12.91 -13.73
C THR A 5 9.12 13.07 -14.61
N TYR A 6 10.23 13.48 -13.98
CA TYR A 6 11.57 13.46 -14.56
C TYR A 6 12.29 12.13 -14.42
N GLN A 7 11.67 11.16 -13.74
CA GLN A 7 12.25 9.84 -13.55
C GLN A 7 12.48 9.12 -14.89
N GLU A 8 13.68 8.55 -15.03
CA GLU A 8 14.02 7.63 -16.13
C GLU A 8 13.74 6.18 -15.72
N PRO A 9 13.50 5.27 -16.70
CA PRO A 9 13.27 3.85 -16.45
C PRO A 9 14.35 3.24 -15.55
N TYR A 10 13.97 2.29 -14.71
CA TYR A 10 14.92 1.56 -13.87
C TYR A 10 15.85 0.73 -14.75
N GLU A 11 15.28 0.06 -15.75
CA GLU A 11 16.01 -0.71 -16.75
C GLU A 11 15.36 -0.57 -18.14
N GLY A 12 16.09 -0.99 -19.17
CA GLY A 12 15.59 -0.90 -20.55
C GLY A 12 15.35 0.53 -21.01
N ASN A 13 14.29 0.73 -21.80
CA ASN A 13 14.00 2.01 -22.47
C ASN A 13 12.68 2.65 -22.02
N SER A 14 11.85 1.95 -21.24
CA SER A 14 10.52 2.41 -20.86
C SER A 14 10.09 1.78 -19.54
N CYS A 15 9.29 2.51 -18.77
CA CYS A 15 8.55 2.02 -17.61
C CYS A 15 7.07 2.33 -17.77
N VAL A 16 6.21 1.70 -16.97
CA VAL A 16 4.76 1.97 -16.98
C VAL A 16 4.44 3.00 -15.91
N GLY A 17 3.50 3.91 -16.17
CA GLY A 17 2.98 4.84 -15.17
C GLY A 17 1.48 4.63 -14.94
N LEU A 18 1.05 4.71 -13.68
CA LEU A 18 -0.32 4.41 -13.26
C LEU A 18 -0.83 5.41 -12.24
N PHE A 19 -2.08 5.85 -12.37
CA PHE A 19 -2.81 6.51 -11.30
C PHE A 19 -3.15 5.50 -10.20
N THR A 20 -2.36 5.47 -9.13
CA THR A 20 -2.53 4.55 -7.99
C THR A 20 -3.38 5.14 -6.86
N TYR A 21 -3.72 6.41 -6.95
CA TYR A 21 -4.68 7.06 -6.06
C TYR A 21 -5.34 8.21 -6.83
N HIS A 22 -6.65 8.34 -6.73
CA HIS A 22 -7.36 9.53 -7.21
C HIS A 22 -8.64 9.71 -6.42
N LYS A 23 -8.89 10.96 -6.02
CA LYS A 23 -10.17 11.37 -5.43
C LYS A 23 -10.77 12.53 -6.23
N ASN A 24 -11.92 12.31 -6.86
CA ASN A 24 -12.67 13.38 -7.52
C ASN A 24 -14.07 13.49 -6.90
N GLY A 25 -14.22 14.39 -5.93
CA GLY A 25 -15.43 14.45 -5.10
C GLY A 25 -15.61 13.18 -4.28
N LEU A 26 -16.73 12.49 -4.48
CA LEU A 26 -17.05 11.19 -3.86
C LEU A 26 -16.51 10.00 -4.66
N SER A 27 -16.06 10.20 -5.89
CA SER A 27 -15.58 9.13 -6.76
C SER A 27 -14.10 8.86 -6.52
N GLU A 28 -13.74 7.60 -6.35
CA GLU A 28 -12.36 7.13 -6.39
C GLU A 28 -12.05 6.47 -7.73
N GLN A 29 -10.82 6.64 -8.22
CA GLN A 29 -10.33 6.03 -9.44
C GLN A 29 -8.92 5.52 -9.24
N ARG A 30 -8.56 4.50 -10.00
CA ARG A 30 -7.30 3.77 -9.90
C ARG A 30 -7.09 2.97 -11.18
N GLU A 31 -5.85 2.90 -11.62
CA GLU A 31 -5.44 2.15 -12.80
C GLU A 31 -4.72 0.87 -12.38
N TRP A 32 -4.99 -0.20 -13.12
CA TRP A 32 -4.32 -1.48 -12.98
C TRP A 32 -3.80 -1.91 -14.34
N ILE A 33 -2.51 -2.27 -14.41
CA ILE A 33 -2.01 -3.03 -15.56
C ILE A 33 -2.20 -4.51 -15.31
N MET A 34 -2.39 -5.26 -16.38
CA MET A 34 -2.66 -6.68 -16.33
C MET A 34 -1.95 -7.41 -17.46
N VAL A 35 -1.44 -8.61 -17.17
CA VAL A 35 -0.75 -9.46 -18.14
C VAL A 35 -1.03 -10.94 -17.86
N PRO A 36 -1.19 -11.80 -18.87
CA PRO A 36 -1.21 -13.25 -18.66
C PRO A 36 0.14 -13.74 -18.15
N LEU A 37 0.12 -14.71 -17.25
CA LEU A 37 1.31 -15.45 -16.84
C LEU A 37 1.75 -16.40 -17.96
N ILE A 38 3.07 -16.67 -18.03
CA ILE A 38 3.64 -17.61 -19.02
C ILE A 38 3.08 -19.02 -18.84
N GLN A 39 2.78 -19.39 -17.59
CA GLN A 39 2.11 -20.63 -17.22
C GLN A 39 1.22 -20.38 -15.99
N PRO A 40 0.10 -21.12 -15.84
CA PRO A 40 -0.71 -21.04 -14.62
C PRO A 40 0.12 -21.37 -13.38
N MET A 41 -0.20 -20.72 -12.26
CA MET A 41 0.41 -21.05 -10.98
C MET A 41 -0.03 -22.43 -10.47
N VAL A 42 0.80 -23.06 -9.65
CA VAL A 42 0.49 -24.34 -9.01
C VAL A 42 -0.04 -24.07 -7.60
N GLN A 43 -1.25 -24.55 -7.31
CA GLN A 43 -1.84 -24.43 -5.98
C GLN A 43 -0.94 -25.13 -4.93
N GLY A 44 -0.70 -24.47 -3.79
CA GLY A 44 0.19 -24.91 -2.72
C GLY A 44 1.67 -24.56 -2.94
N GLN A 45 2.06 -24.07 -4.12
CA GLN A 45 3.43 -23.65 -4.41
C GLN A 45 3.67 -22.22 -3.90
N THR A 46 4.84 -21.97 -3.31
CA THR A 46 5.28 -20.60 -2.97
C THR A 46 5.85 -19.91 -4.21
N TYR A 47 5.43 -18.66 -4.42
CA TYR A 47 5.94 -17.77 -5.46
C TYR A 47 6.56 -16.52 -4.83
N TYR A 48 7.66 -16.07 -5.43
CA TYR A 48 8.43 -14.88 -5.06
C TYR A 48 8.21 -13.84 -6.14
N CYS A 49 7.83 -12.63 -5.73
CA CYS A 49 7.42 -11.59 -6.66
C CYS A 49 8.08 -10.27 -6.28
N SER A 50 8.44 -9.49 -7.29
CA SER A 50 9.01 -8.17 -7.09
C SER A 50 8.71 -7.21 -8.24
N PHE A 51 8.77 -5.91 -7.96
CA PHE A 51 8.87 -4.86 -8.96
C PHE A 51 9.52 -3.62 -8.35
N ARG A 52 9.98 -2.72 -9.22
CA ARG A 52 10.49 -1.39 -8.85
C ARG A 52 9.36 -0.38 -8.96
N ALA A 53 9.19 0.43 -7.92
CA ALA A 53 8.19 1.48 -7.84
C ALA A 53 8.83 2.85 -7.58
N ASN A 54 8.34 3.90 -8.23
CA ASN A 54 8.75 5.28 -7.97
C ASN A 54 7.50 6.17 -7.91
N ALA A 55 7.44 7.07 -6.93
CA ALA A 55 6.39 8.08 -6.93
C ALA A 55 6.74 9.19 -7.91
N ALA A 56 5.92 9.33 -8.94
CA ALA A 56 6.12 10.35 -9.94
C ALA A 56 5.92 11.75 -9.34
N PHE A 57 6.88 12.62 -9.59
CA PHE A 57 6.82 14.01 -9.15
C PHE A 57 7.58 14.90 -10.12
N GLY A 58 7.10 16.14 -10.25
CA GLY A 58 7.84 17.22 -10.89
C GLY A 58 7.95 17.18 -12.41
N GLY A 59 7.18 16.37 -13.14
CA GLY A 59 7.26 16.29 -14.62
C GLY A 59 7.06 17.61 -15.38
N ASN A 60 7.19 17.55 -16.70
CA ASN A 60 7.25 18.74 -17.57
C ASN A 60 5.89 19.32 -17.99
N ALA A 61 4.78 18.92 -17.36
CA ALA A 61 3.49 19.55 -17.58
C ALA A 61 3.52 21.04 -17.16
N GLU A 62 2.75 21.88 -17.87
CA GLU A 62 2.63 23.34 -17.59
C GLU A 62 2.30 23.64 -16.12
N TYR A 63 1.61 22.71 -15.47
CA TYR A 63 1.47 22.65 -14.02
C TYR A 63 1.73 21.21 -13.56
N PRO A 64 2.60 20.96 -12.55
CA PRO A 64 2.75 19.63 -12.01
C PRO A 64 1.39 19.15 -11.50
N GLN A 65 0.94 17.98 -11.95
CA GLN A 65 -0.38 17.46 -11.59
C GLN A 65 -0.34 16.48 -10.43
N ILE A 66 0.86 15.97 -10.10
CA ILE A 66 1.07 14.95 -9.08
C ILE A 66 1.79 15.61 -7.91
N TRP A 67 1.06 15.75 -6.81
CA TRP A 67 1.53 16.39 -5.58
C TRP A 67 1.39 15.48 -4.36
N LEU A 68 1.08 14.21 -4.55
CA LEU A 68 1.04 13.25 -3.46
C LEU A 68 1.54 11.88 -3.88
N ALA A 69 2.03 11.16 -2.88
CA ALA A 69 2.31 9.73 -2.93
C ALA A 69 1.25 8.97 -2.13
N ASN A 70 1.14 7.67 -2.38
CA ASN A 70 0.22 6.79 -1.65
C ASN A 70 0.89 5.48 -1.21
N SER A 71 0.29 4.81 -0.23
CA SER A 71 0.66 3.45 0.18
C SER A 71 -0.06 2.38 -0.65
N ASN A 72 0.27 1.11 -0.38
CA ASN A 72 -0.48 -0.08 -0.82
C ASN A 72 -0.45 -0.36 -2.33
N VAL A 73 0.57 0.13 -3.03
CA VAL A 73 0.86 -0.33 -4.39
C VAL A 73 1.42 -1.76 -4.33
N GLY A 74 0.92 -2.64 -5.19
CA GLY A 74 1.24 -4.06 -5.13
C GLY A 74 0.85 -4.86 -6.36
N MET A 75 0.95 -6.18 -6.22
CA MET A 75 0.65 -7.22 -7.18
C MET A 75 -0.56 -8.04 -6.69
N LEU A 76 -1.49 -8.28 -7.61
CA LEU A 76 -2.62 -9.17 -7.41
C LEU A 76 -2.64 -10.26 -8.48
N PHE A 77 -2.83 -11.50 -8.06
CA PHE A 77 -2.96 -12.65 -8.96
C PHE A 77 -4.42 -13.07 -9.06
N THR A 78 -4.87 -13.38 -10.29
CA THR A 78 -6.26 -13.73 -10.59
C THR A 78 -6.36 -14.83 -11.64
N THR A 79 -7.43 -15.63 -11.57
CA THR A 79 -7.74 -16.69 -12.54
C THR A 79 -8.52 -16.17 -13.75
N ASN A 80 -9.08 -14.96 -13.64
CA ASN A 80 -9.95 -14.35 -14.63
C ASN A 80 -9.30 -13.08 -15.16
N ASP A 81 -9.48 -12.83 -16.45
CA ASP A 81 -9.26 -11.53 -17.06
C ASP A 81 -10.17 -10.47 -16.40
N ARG A 82 -9.66 -9.24 -16.27
CA ARG A 82 -10.35 -8.07 -15.70
C ARG A 82 -10.18 -6.85 -16.60
N HIS A 83 -10.25 -7.06 -17.91
CA HIS A 83 -10.26 -5.98 -18.90
C HIS A 83 -11.40 -4.99 -18.61
N TRP A 84 -11.09 -3.70 -18.70
CA TRP A 84 -12.05 -2.60 -18.56
C TRP A 84 -12.31 -1.97 -19.92
N TYR A 85 -13.57 -1.83 -20.32
CA TYR A 85 -13.95 -1.19 -21.58
C TYR A 85 -14.49 0.21 -21.34
N TYR A 86 -14.33 1.07 -22.35
CA TYR A 86 -14.94 2.40 -22.31
C TYR A 86 -16.46 2.29 -22.13
N GLY A 87 -16.97 2.92 -21.08
CA GLY A 87 -18.38 2.87 -20.69
C GLY A 87 -18.68 1.94 -19.51
N ASP A 88 -17.75 1.06 -19.14
CA ASP A 88 -17.85 0.27 -17.93
C ASP A 88 -17.76 1.18 -16.69
N PRO A 89 -18.45 0.85 -15.59
CA PRO A 89 -18.25 1.54 -14.32
C PRO A 89 -16.79 1.43 -13.89
N TYR A 90 -16.29 2.43 -13.17
CA TYR A 90 -14.96 2.34 -12.57
C TYR A 90 -14.90 1.12 -11.63
N PRO A 91 -13.84 0.30 -11.72
CA PRO A 91 -13.76 -0.92 -10.95
C PRO A 91 -13.68 -0.58 -9.45
N ALA A 92 -14.49 -1.28 -8.65
CA ALA A 92 -14.45 -1.16 -7.21
C ALA A 92 -13.12 -1.72 -6.66
N PRO A 93 -12.56 -1.14 -5.58
CA PRO A 93 -11.35 -1.67 -4.96
C PRO A 93 -11.61 -3.06 -4.38
N LEU A 94 -10.67 -3.98 -4.63
CA LEU A 94 -10.73 -5.35 -4.14
C LEU A 94 -10.33 -5.46 -2.66
N ASN A 95 -9.65 -4.44 -2.13
CA ASN A 95 -9.12 -4.36 -0.76
C ASN A 95 -8.24 -5.55 -0.37
N THR A 96 -7.51 -6.09 -1.34
CA THR A 96 -6.59 -7.21 -1.16
C THR A 96 -5.49 -7.18 -2.22
N ALA A 97 -4.33 -7.73 -1.89
CA ALA A 97 -3.21 -7.99 -2.78
C ALA A 97 -2.36 -9.09 -2.14
N GLN A 98 -1.76 -9.97 -2.96
CA GLN A 98 -0.89 -11.02 -2.43
C GLN A 98 0.49 -10.46 -2.03
N VAL A 99 0.99 -9.46 -2.76
CA VAL A 99 2.25 -8.77 -2.46
C VAL A 99 2.01 -7.28 -2.60
N PHE A 100 2.28 -6.48 -1.57
CA PHE A 100 2.12 -5.02 -1.65
C PHE A 100 3.06 -4.31 -0.67
N TYR A 101 3.33 -3.04 -0.95
CA TYR A 101 4.13 -2.18 -0.10
C TYR A 101 3.23 -1.37 0.84
N PRO A 102 3.19 -1.65 2.16
CA PRO A 102 2.22 -1.05 3.07
C PRO A 102 2.55 0.41 3.42
N GLN A 103 3.79 0.85 3.19
CA GLN A 103 4.20 2.22 3.47
C GLN A 103 3.89 3.13 2.26
N VAL A 104 3.83 4.43 2.51
CA VAL A 104 3.70 5.42 1.43
C VAL A 104 4.98 5.46 0.60
N LEU A 105 4.87 5.31 -0.72
CA LEU A 105 5.99 5.40 -1.65
C LEU A 105 6.43 6.87 -1.82
N THR A 106 7.25 7.41 -0.91
CA THR A 106 7.63 8.83 -0.97
C THR A 106 8.90 9.12 -1.78
N ASP A 107 9.63 8.08 -2.21
CA ASP A 107 10.84 8.28 -3.01
C ASP A 107 10.48 8.68 -4.45
N THR A 108 10.86 9.90 -4.80
CA THR A 108 10.64 10.51 -6.11
C THR A 108 11.91 10.54 -6.96
N VAL A 109 13.06 10.12 -6.42
CA VAL A 109 14.38 10.19 -7.07
C VAL A 109 14.93 8.80 -7.39
N GLY A 110 14.67 7.85 -6.49
CA GLY A 110 15.06 6.44 -6.62
C GLY A 110 13.88 5.52 -6.90
N TRP A 111 14.20 4.24 -7.03
CA TRP A 111 13.23 3.16 -7.22
C TRP A 111 13.14 2.29 -5.96
N THR A 112 11.99 2.32 -5.31
CA THR A 112 11.66 1.47 -4.17
C THR A 112 11.41 0.04 -4.65
N LEU A 113 12.02 -0.95 -4.00
CA LEU A 113 11.71 -2.36 -4.25
C LEU A 113 10.42 -2.73 -3.51
N VAL A 114 9.40 -3.12 -4.27
CA VAL A 114 8.22 -3.81 -3.74
C VAL A 114 8.43 -5.29 -3.97
N SER A 115 8.46 -6.10 -2.91
CA SER A 115 8.71 -7.53 -3.02
C SER A 115 8.02 -8.30 -1.91
N GLY A 116 7.78 -9.59 -2.13
CA GLY A 116 7.18 -10.50 -1.16
C GLY A 116 6.98 -11.89 -1.74
N SER A 117 6.66 -12.84 -0.88
CA SER A 117 6.32 -14.21 -1.25
C SER A 117 4.92 -14.55 -0.75
N PHE A 118 4.24 -15.45 -1.47
CA PHE A 118 2.96 -15.99 -1.05
C PHE A 118 2.79 -17.43 -1.55
N VAL A 119 1.96 -18.21 -0.86
CA VAL A 119 1.55 -19.54 -1.30
C VAL A 119 0.33 -19.39 -2.20
N ALA A 120 0.41 -19.83 -3.44
CA ALA A 120 -0.72 -19.79 -4.36
C ALA A 120 -1.85 -20.70 -3.86
N ASP A 121 -3.03 -20.14 -3.61
CA ASP A 121 -4.23 -20.88 -3.20
C ASP A 121 -5.12 -21.28 -4.39
N SER A 122 -4.75 -20.88 -5.61
CA SER A 122 -5.44 -21.20 -6.86
C SER A 122 -4.47 -21.26 -8.05
N ALA A 123 -4.94 -21.78 -9.17
CA ALA A 123 -4.20 -21.80 -10.44
C ALA A 123 -4.31 -20.45 -11.16
N TYR A 124 -3.74 -19.40 -10.56
CA TYR A 124 -3.75 -18.05 -11.12
C TYR A 124 -3.14 -18.00 -12.52
N THR A 125 -3.76 -17.24 -13.42
CA THR A 125 -3.39 -17.17 -14.85
C THR A 125 -3.02 -15.75 -15.28
N TYR A 126 -3.27 -14.74 -14.45
CA TYR A 126 -2.92 -13.35 -14.72
C TYR A 126 -2.30 -12.68 -13.51
N LEU A 127 -1.41 -11.73 -13.80
CA LEU A 127 -0.86 -10.77 -12.86
C LEU A 127 -1.49 -9.39 -13.12
N MET A 128 -1.90 -8.72 -12.06
CA MET A 128 -2.29 -7.32 -12.04
C MET A 128 -1.34 -6.52 -11.15
N ILE A 129 -1.04 -5.27 -11.51
CA ILE A 129 -0.22 -4.35 -10.71
C ILE A 129 -0.92 -3.01 -10.58
N GLY A 130 -0.95 -2.45 -9.36
CA GLY A 130 -1.51 -1.14 -9.06
C GLY A 130 -1.86 -1.02 -7.58
N ASN A 131 -2.84 -0.17 -7.23
CA ASN A 131 -3.38 -0.11 -5.87
C ASN A 131 -4.81 -0.69 -5.84
N PHE A 132 -5.00 -1.74 -5.04
CA PHE A 132 -6.26 -2.47 -4.95
C PHE A 132 -7.14 -2.06 -3.76
N PHE A 133 -6.66 -1.15 -2.89
CA PHE A 133 -7.29 -0.78 -1.62
C PHE A 133 -8.00 0.55 -1.69
N SER A 134 -9.26 0.65 -1.27
CA SER A 134 -10.06 1.88 -1.27
C SER A 134 -9.30 3.09 -0.72
N ASN A 135 -9.69 4.31 -1.10
CA ASN A 135 -9.05 5.53 -0.61
C ASN A 135 -9.11 5.63 0.92
N GLY A 136 -10.10 5.00 1.57
CA GLY A 136 -10.18 4.91 3.04
C GLY A 136 -9.20 3.91 3.67
N LEU A 137 -8.59 3.05 2.87
CA LEU A 137 -7.56 2.08 3.25
C LEU A 137 -6.20 2.43 2.61
N THR A 138 -6.04 3.63 2.05
CA THR A 138 -4.81 4.08 1.41
C THR A 138 -4.33 5.35 2.09
N ASP A 139 -3.13 5.29 2.66
CA ASP A 139 -2.49 6.46 3.25
C ASP A 139 -1.84 7.30 2.15
N THR A 140 -1.75 8.61 2.37
CA THR A 140 -1.16 9.55 1.43
C THR A 140 -0.23 10.53 2.11
N VAL A 141 0.82 10.95 1.40
CA VAL A 141 1.70 12.06 1.79
C VAL A 141 1.67 13.10 0.69
N HIS A 142 1.45 14.37 1.04
CA HIS A 142 1.51 15.48 0.09
C HIS A 142 2.93 16.04 0.01
N PHE A 143 3.40 16.33 -1.20
CA PHE A 143 4.70 16.95 -1.45
C PHE A 143 4.65 18.49 -1.31
N ALA A 144 3.46 19.08 -1.34
CA ALA A 144 3.23 20.49 -1.13
C ALA A 144 1.91 20.72 -0.40
N ASP A 145 1.74 21.90 0.21
CA ASP A 145 0.45 22.32 0.75
C ASP A 145 -0.55 22.49 -0.41
N PRO A 146 -1.74 21.84 -0.38
CA PRO A 146 -2.76 22.00 -1.41
C PRO A 146 -3.17 23.45 -1.71
N SER A 147 -3.02 24.36 -0.74
CA SER A 147 -3.32 25.79 -0.89
C SER A 147 -2.19 26.58 -1.57
N SER A 148 -1.00 25.98 -1.67
CA SER A 148 0.20 26.60 -2.25
C SER A 148 0.44 26.26 -3.72
N VAL A 149 -0.33 25.33 -4.29
CA VAL A 149 -0.18 24.86 -5.67
C VAL A 149 -1.49 24.97 -6.45
N PHE A 150 -1.38 25.33 -7.73
CA PHE A 150 -2.54 25.42 -8.62
C PHE A 150 -2.20 24.83 -10.00
N PRO A 151 -3.04 23.93 -10.55
CA PRO A 151 -4.23 23.32 -9.92
C PRO A 151 -3.85 22.20 -8.92
N TRP A 152 -4.65 22.04 -7.86
CA TRP A 152 -4.53 20.89 -6.95
C TRP A 152 -5.46 19.76 -7.39
N TYR A 153 -4.88 18.58 -7.65
CA TYR A 153 -5.61 17.34 -7.84
C TYR A 153 -5.09 16.29 -6.85
N PRO A 154 -5.95 15.65 -6.04
CA PRO A 154 -5.52 14.62 -5.10
C PRO A 154 -5.30 13.30 -5.86
N ARG A 155 -4.17 13.23 -6.56
CA ARG A 155 -3.76 12.12 -7.43
C ARG A 155 -2.37 11.63 -7.07
N GLY A 156 -2.23 10.33 -6.87
CA GLY A 156 -0.96 9.64 -6.79
C GLY A 156 -0.68 8.95 -8.12
N TYR A 157 0.52 9.11 -8.63
CA TYR A 157 0.98 8.46 -9.85
C TYR A 157 2.26 7.69 -9.56
N THR A 158 2.26 6.40 -9.83
CA THR A 158 3.37 5.51 -9.55
C THR A 158 3.92 4.96 -10.84
N LEU A 159 5.24 5.06 -11.02
CA LEU A 159 5.94 4.33 -12.06
C LEU A 159 6.25 2.91 -11.60
N ILE A 160 6.17 1.97 -12.52
CA ILE A 160 6.40 0.54 -12.32
C ILE A 160 7.41 0.05 -13.36
N ASP A 161 8.41 -0.69 -12.91
CA ASP A 161 9.43 -1.29 -13.76
C ASP A 161 10.00 -2.59 -13.14
N ALA A 162 10.82 -3.32 -13.89
CA ALA A 162 11.54 -4.53 -13.45
C ALA A 162 10.65 -5.55 -12.70
N VAL A 163 9.52 -5.91 -13.31
CA VAL A 163 8.55 -6.85 -12.75
C VAL A 163 9.09 -8.28 -12.86
N CYS A 164 9.07 -9.00 -11.74
CA CYS A 164 9.50 -10.39 -11.64
C CYS A 164 8.48 -11.24 -10.86
N VAL A 165 8.23 -12.45 -11.36
CA VAL A 165 7.49 -13.51 -10.69
C VAL A 165 8.24 -14.82 -10.89
N SER A 166 8.60 -15.50 -9.82
CA SER A 166 9.35 -16.76 -9.88
C SER A 166 8.88 -17.76 -8.84
N ALA A 167 8.97 -19.05 -9.19
CA ALA A 167 8.81 -20.13 -8.22
C ALA A 167 10.11 -20.42 -7.43
N SER A 168 11.23 -19.83 -7.86
CA SER A 168 12.53 -20.00 -7.19
C SER A 168 12.75 -18.92 -6.14
N PRO A 169 13.18 -19.26 -4.91
CA PRO A 169 13.49 -18.28 -3.85
C PRO A 169 14.52 -17.22 -4.25
N ASN A 170 15.44 -17.57 -5.15
CA ASN A 170 16.49 -16.68 -5.64
C ASN A 170 16.19 -16.14 -7.06
N GLY A 171 14.94 -16.27 -7.52
CA GLY A 171 14.56 -15.92 -8.88
C GLY A 171 14.20 -14.45 -9.09
N CYS A 172 13.83 -13.73 -8.04
CA CYS A 172 13.49 -12.31 -8.06
C CYS A 172 14.31 -11.53 -7.02
N ASP A 173 14.42 -10.22 -7.22
CA ASP A 173 14.98 -9.32 -6.22
C ASP A 173 14.06 -9.29 -5.00
N MET A 174 14.57 -9.69 -3.85
CA MET A 174 13.82 -9.67 -2.58
C MET A 174 14.45 -8.66 -1.63
N SER A 175 13.61 -7.88 -0.93
CA SER A 175 14.09 -7.08 0.17
C SER A 175 14.68 -8.01 1.24
N GLN A 176 15.84 -7.67 1.80
CA GLN A 176 16.44 -8.44 2.89
C GLN A 176 15.76 -8.21 4.25
N ALA A 177 14.52 -7.69 4.23
CA ALA A 177 13.68 -7.63 5.40
C ALA A 177 13.08 -9.02 5.61
N VAL A 178 13.21 -9.55 6.83
CA VAL A 178 12.66 -10.83 7.27
C VAL A 178 11.23 -10.99 6.73
N GLU A 179 10.96 -12.11 6.05
CA GLU A 179 9.62 -12.49 5.59
C GLU A 179 8.63 -12.46 6.77
N GLU A 180 7.81 -11.40 6.89
CA GLU A 180 6.53 -11.52 7.57
C GLU A 180 5.56 -12.13 6.56
N GLN A 181 5.27 -13.42 6.70
CA GLN A 181 4.23 -14.11 5.93
C GLN A 181 2.89 -13.38 6.09
N ASN A 182 2.43 -12.73 5.01
CA ASN A 182 1.22 -11.92 4.95
C ASN A 182 -0.11 -12.71 4.94
N ALA A 183 -0.25 -13.73 5.80
CA ALA A 183 -1.56 -14.35 6.03
C ALA A 183 -2.36 -13.62 7.13
N ASP A 184 -1.70 -12.99 8.11
CA ASP A 184 -2.34 -12.39 9.29
C ASP A 184 -1.75 -11.03 9.69
N LEU A 185 -1.68 -10.10 8.73
CA LEU A 185 -1.33 -8.71 9.04
C LEU A 185 -2.41 -8.08 9.93
N VAL A 186 -2.02 -7.73 11.15
CA VAL A 186 -2.80 -6.88 12.05
C VAL A 186 -2.87 -5.49 11.45
N VAL A 187 -4.08 -4.94 11.31
CA VAL A 187 -4.30 -3.61 10.70
C VAL A 187 -4.85 -2.66 11.75
N VAL A 188 -4.27 -1.46 11.82
CA VAL A 188 -4.66 -0.42 12.80
C VAL A 188 -5.15 0.82 12.05
N TYR A 189 -6.41 1.24 12.27
CA TYR A 189 -7.05 2.33 11.51
C TYR A 189 -8.22 2.96 12.31
N PRO A 190 -8.71 4.17 11.99
CA PRO A 190 -8.12 5.11 11.04
C PRO A 190 -6.84 5.73 11.60
N ASN A 191 -5.95 6.16 10.73
CA ASN A 191 -4.83 7.02 11.08
C ASN A 191 -4.78 8.17 10.07
N PRO A 192 -5.01 9.43 10.46
CA PRO A 192 -5.27 9.91 11.83
C PRO A 192 -6.60 9.44 12.43
N ALA A 193 -6.65 9.31 13.76
CA ALA A 193 -7.85 8.97 14.54
C ALA A 193 -8.37 10.17 15.34
N ARG A 194 -9.69 10.22 15.54
CA ARG A 194 -10.37 11.24 16.39
C ARG A 194 -10.80 10.67 17.73
N ASP A 195 -11.75 9.75 17.68
CA ASP A 195 -12.42 9.23 18.87
C ASP A 195 -12.05 7.79 19.20
N ALA A 196 -11.66 7.02 18.17
CA ALA A 196 -11.39 5.60 18.29
C ALA A 196 -10.31 5.14 17.30
N LEU A 197 -9.53 4.14 17.72
CA LEU A 197 -8.60 3.39 16.91
C LEU A 197 -9.10 1.93 16.85
N ARG A 198 -9.22 1.38 15.65
CA ARG A 198 -9.62 -0.01 15.42
C ARG A 198 -8.40 -0.87 15.12
N VAL A 199 -8.40 -2.07 15.66
CA VAL A 199 -7.39 -3.09 15.40
C VAL A 199 -8.08 -4.33 14.83
N ARG A 200 -7.75 -4.69 13.60
CA ARG A 200 -8.27 -5.88 12.93
C ARG A 200 -7.26 -7.01 12.90
N LYS A 201 -7.74 -8.26 13.05
CA LYS A 201 -6.94 -9.50 13.12
C LYS A 201 -5.92 -9.53 14.28
N GLY A 202 -6.14 -8.75 15.33
CA GLY A 202 -5.24 -8.69 16.49
C GLY A 202 -5.67 -9.55 17.69
N ASN A 203 -6.67 -10.43 17.54
CA ASN A 203 -7.29 -11.14 18.66
C ASN A 203 -6.26 -11.89 19.52
N GLY A 204 -6.29 -11.65 20.83
CA GLY A 204 -5.40 -12.30 21.80
C GLY A 204 -4.03 -11.64 21.98
N LEU A 205 -3.67 -10.63 21.19
CA LEU A 205 -2.41 -9.90 21.37
C LEU A 205 -2.48 -8.97 22.58
N GLU A 206 -1.38 -8.85 23.32
CA GLU A 206 -1.21 -7.78 24.30
C GLU A 206 -0.88 -6.48 23.58
N ALA A 207 -1.52 -5.39 24.00
CA ALA A 207 -1.40 -4.09 23.37
C ALA A 207 -0.96 -3.04 24.39
N ARG A 208 0.00 -2.20 24.00
CA ARG A 208 0.50 -1.06 24.80
C ARG A 208 0.53 0.18 23.93
N ALA A 209 -0.08 1.26 24.40
CA ALA A 209 0.01 2.55 23.73
C ALA A 209 0.99 3.46 24.48
N LEU A 210 1.89 4.06 23.73
CA LEU A 210 2.92 4.98 24.19
C LEU A 210 2.69 6.36 23.55
N ASP A 211 2.91 7.43 24.31
CA ASP A 211 2.94 8.78 23.74
C ASP A 211 4.24 9.08 22.97
N ALA A 212 4.35 10.27 22.38
CA ALA A 212 5.53 10.71 21.63
C ALA A 212 6.83 10.75 22.46
N LEU A 213 6.76 10.74 23.79
CA LEU A 213 7.91 10.68 24.69
C LEU A 213 8.23 9.24 25.15
N GLY A 214 7.49 8.24 24.64
CA GLY A 214 7.64 6.84 25.02
C GLY A 214 7.00 6.49 26.37
N ARG A 215 6.13 7.33 26.92
CA ARG A 215 5.43 7.04 28.19
C ARG A 215 4.20 6.19 27.92
N LEU A 216 4.01 5.14 28.72
CA LEU A 216 2.82 4.28 28.66
C LEU A 216 1.56 5.07 29.02
N VAL A 217 0.63 5.15 28.08
CA VAL A 217 -0.68 5.81 28.27
C VAL A 217 -1.82 4.81 28.44
N TRP A 218 -1.68 3.60 27.88
CA TRP A 218 -2.69 2.55 27.99
C TRP A 218 -2.09 1.16 27.75
N MET A 219 -2.68 0.13 28.37
CA MET A 219 -2.38 -1.27 28.06
C MET A 219 -3.61 -2.16 28.21
N GLY A 220 -3.67 -3.26 27.46
CA GLY A 220 -4.73 -4.26 27.54
C GLY A 220 -4.53 -5.41 26.55
N THR A 221 -5.51 -6.29 26.44
CA THR A 221 -5.50 -7.40 25.47
C THR A 221 -6.58 -7.17 24.42
N ILE A 222 -6.24 -7.38 23.16
CA ILE A 222 -7.19 -7.26 22.05
C ILE A 222 -8.18 -8.42 22.09
N GLN A 223 -9.48 -8.10 22.05
CA GLN A 223 -10.57 -9.08 22.12
C GLN A 223 -11.37 -9.06 20.82
N GLY A 224 -11.34 -10.17 20.08
CA GLY A 224 -12.00 -10.32 18.79
C GLY A 224 -11.20 -9.76 17.60
N ASP A 225 -11.67 -10.06 16.40
CA ASP A 225 -10.97 -9.75 15.14
C ASP A 225 -11.21 -8.33 14.61
N ASP A 226 -12.13 -7.57 15.20
CA ASP A 226 -12.34 -6.12 14.98
C ASP A 226 -12.57 -5.48 16.34
N TRP A 227 -11.48 -5.02 16.95
CA TRP A 227 -11.46 -4.47 18.30
C TRP A 227 -11.28 -2.96 18.28
N VAL A 228 -11.90 -2.25 19.22
CA VAL A 228 -11.92 -0.79 19.26
C VAL A 228 -11.27 -0.28 20.55
N LEU A 229 -10.25 0.55 20.39
CA LEU A 229 -9.62 1.35 21.45
C LEU A 229 -10.22 2.77 21.45
N PRO A 230 -11.00 3.15 22.48
CA PRO A 230 -11.45 4.53 22.63
C PRO A 230 -10.28 5.45 22.98
N VAL A 231 -10.07 6.49 22.18
CA VAL A 231 -8.98 7.46 22.31
C VAL A 231 -9.47 8.92 22.40
N ALA A 232 -10.79 9.13 22.42
CA ALA A 232 -11.40 10.47 22.43
C ALA A 232 -10.90 11.38 23.57
N ASN A 233 -10.55 10.79 24.72
CA ASN A 233 -10.09 11.51 25.92
C ASN A 233 -8.56 11.64 26.00
N TRP A 234 -7.81 11.20 24.98
CA TRP A 234 -6.37 11.28 24.97
C TRP A 234 -5.92 12.64 24.42
N ALA A 235 -4.74 13.11 24.83
CA ALA A 235 -4.17 14.34 24.30
C ALA A 235 -3.93 14.20 22.79
N ARG A 236 -4.17 15.26 22.01
CA ARG A 236 -3.89 15.26 20.57
C ARG A 236 -2.39 15.23 20.32
N GLY A 237 -1.96 14.46 19.31
CA GLY A 237 -0.54 14.24 19.04
C GLY A 237 -0.23 12.83 18.55
N SER A 238 1.06 12.48 18.52
CA SER A 238 1.55 11.20 18.02
C SER A 238 1.68 10.15 19.11
N TYR A 239 1.34 8.91 18.75
CA TYR A 239 1.39 7.74 19.61
C TYR A 239 1.99 6.54 18.88
N VAL A 240 2.43 5.56 19.65
CA VAL A 240 2.85 4.24 19.17
C VAL A 240 2.00 3.18 19.86
N LEU A 241 1.29 2.35 19.09
CA LEU A 241 0.64 1.14 19.57
C LEU A 241 1.58 -0.05 19.33
N GLN A 242 2.05 -0.67 20.40
CA GLN A 242 2.84 -1.90 20.38
C GLN A 242 1.90 -3.08 20.60
N LEU A 243 1.98 -4.09 19.75
CA LEU A 243 1.25 -5.35 19.86
C LEU A 243 2.24 -6.49 20.06
N GLU A 244 2.13 -7.19 21.18
CA GLU A 244 3.02 -8.26 21.61
C GLU A 244 2.29 -9.60 21.44
N GLY A 245 2.82 -10.43 20.54
CA GLY A 245 2.44 -11.83 20.35
C GLY A 245 3.45 -12.78 21.01
N ALA A 246 3.21 -14.08 20.89
CA ALA A 246 4.05 -15.10 21.54
C ALA A 246 5.53 -15.10 21.07
N THR A 247 5.81 -14.61 19.87
CA THR A 247 7.14 -14.66 19.25
C THR A 247 7.58 -13.34 18.61
N GLU A 248 6.71 -12.32 18.58
CA GLU A 248 6.92 -11.11 17.78
C GLU A 248 6.27 -9.88 18.43
N MET A 249 6.88 -8.70 18.23
CA MET A 249 6.33 -7.41 18.63
C MET A 249 6.13 -6.53 17.40
N LYS A 250 4.88 -6.14 17.13
CA LYS A 250 4.51 -5.21 16.04
C LYS A 250 4.32 -3.81 16.58
N ASN A 251 4.71 -2.79 15.82
CA ASN A 251 4.58 -1.38 16.23
C ASN A 251 3.83 -0.58 15.18
N PHE A 252 2.78 0.13 15.60
CA PHE A 252 1.95 0.98 14.74
C PHE A 252 2.02 2.42 15.23
N LYS A 253 2.43 3.35 14.37
CA LYS A 253 2.37 4.78 14.68
C LYS A 253 0.99 5.31 14.30
N PHE A 254 0.36 6.07 15.19
CA PHE A 254 -0.89 6.74 14.88
C PHE A 254 -0.93 8.16 15.45
N VAL A 255 -1.74 9.02 14.84
CA VAL A 255 -1.88 10.43 15.23
C VAL A 255 -3.32 10.69 15.66
N LEU A 256 -3.48 11.36 16.80
CA LEU A 256 -4.78 11.85 17.27
C LEU A 256 -4.97 13.30 16.89
N ILE A 257 -6.09 13.57 16.20
CA ILE A 257 -6.50 14.91 15.75
C ILE A 257 -7.89 15.27 16.29
N ASP A 258 -8.24 16.55 16.19
CA ASP A 258 -9.58 17.07 16.50
C ASP A 258 -10.61 16.75 15.40
#